data_AF-A0A962BQH0-F1
#
_entry.id   AF-A0A962BQH0-F1
#
_cell.length_a   1.000
_cell.length_b   1.000
_cell.length_c   1.000
_cell.angle_alpha   90.00
_cell.angle_beta   90.00
_cell.angle_gamma   90.00
#
_symmetry.space_group_name_H-M   'P 1'
#
loop_
_entity.id
_entity.type
_entity.pdbx_description
1 polymer ?
#
loop_
_entity_poly.entity_id
_entity_poly.type
_entity_poly.pdbx_seq_one_letter_code
_entity_poly.pdbx_strand_id
1 'polypeptide(L)'
;MERWVYMDLKRGGELHSGSELWNAFVTAGMEGRNNYSLPRQEASLIQSANTIKTLSDLFGKCSVITDFGSGGAFAVKEKAMPIVKGLPNIKIYSPLDLSKMMLFDQAAKAANDDLKGFSREISVQPYHADFSTMRMQDSGDPIRLPGNQSCRRLGLFFGSTVTNQEMDIGAEFPRGEIVAEIAKLGDILNNGSRTGPLQAQHGLVIGYDSNLDPQSASTIYDDVGDVKIWAPLITGVMFDIKNVLDPQPFKKNNGGFDPQGWHHEKVVEQGPPLYPEKPDGPPQFIVVHQCVVADKDQDFKLVSEHGEIRRFDIKEGQKFVIKNNFKFHPDFLRQLTREARFNPLNPIRQEGNSMILQPLEVSH
;
A
#
# COMPACT_ATOMS: atom_id res chain seq x y z
N MET A 1 -3.39 13.00 -1.35
CA MET A 1 -3.27 12.98 -2.84
C MET A 1 -3.17 11.57 -3.43
N GLU A 2 -2.72 10.57 -2.66
CA GLU A 2 -2.42 9.23 -3.18
C GLU A 2 -3.59 8.51 -3.88
N ARG A 3 -4.83 8.74 -3.42
CA ARG A 3 -6.04 8.15 -4.06
C ARG A 3 -6.12 8.45 -5.56
N TRP A 4 -5.59 9.58 -6.00
CA TRP A 4 -5.64 10.07 -7.38
C TRP A 4 -4.65 9.32 -8.28
N VAL A 5 -3.58 8.77 -7.71
CA VAL A 5 -2.55 8.00 -8.42
C VAL A 5 -3.14 6.71 -9.01
N TYR A 6 -4.16 6.13 -8.37
CA TYR A 6 -4.73 4.83 -8.77
C TYR A 6 -6.15 4.93 -9.34
N MET A 7 -6.62 6.13 -9.69
CA MET A 7 -7.96 6.29 -10.24
C MET A 7 -8.06 5.66 -11.63
N ASP A 8 -9.24 5.09 -11.93
CA ASP A 8 -9.61 4.56 -13.25
C ASP A 8 -10.03 5.67 -14.25
N LEU A 9 -9.86 6.95 -13.88
CA LEU A 9 -10.20 8.07 -14.75
C LEU A 9 -9.14 8.20 -15.86
N LYS A 10 -9.59 8.20 -17.12
CA LYS A 10 -8.70 8.51 -18.25
C LYS A 10 -8.36 10.01 -18.23
N ARG A 11 -7.06 10.31 -18.15
CA ARG A 11 -6.53 11.67 -18.08
C ARG A 11 -6.60 12.34 -19.46
N GLY A 12 -7.10 13.57 -19.52
CA GLY A 12 -7.40 14.24 -20.80
C GLY A 12 -6.16 14.41 -21.68
N GLY A 13 -6.06 13.61 -22.74
CA GLY A 13 -4.91 13.60 -23.67
C GLY A 13 -3.94 12.45 -23.46
N GLU A 14 -4.07 11.68 -22.37
CA GLU A 14 -3.29 10.46 -22.13
C GLU A 14 -4.06 9.20 -22.58
N LEU A 15 -3.32 8.17 -22.95
CA LEU A 15 -3.90 6.87 -23.37
C LEU A 15 -4.31 6.01 -22.17
N HIS A 16 -3.82 6.32 -20.97
CA HIS A 16 -3.89 5.44 -19.81
C HIS A 16 -4.45 6.12 -18.56
N SER A 17 -5.17 5.37 -17.72
CA SER A 17 -5.54 5.78 -16.36
C SER A 17 -4.36 5.57 -15.38
N GLY A 18 -4.47 6.13 -14.17
CA GLY A 18 -3.49 5.90 -13.10
C GLY A 18 -3.38 4.42 -12.70
N SER A 19 -4.53 3.72 -12.62
CA SER A 19 -4.57 2.27 -12.37
C SER A 19 -3.91 1.44 -13.49
N GLU A 20 -4.10 1.80 -14.76
CA GLU A 20 -3.47 1.15 -15.90
C GLU A 20 -1.95 1.33 -15.89
N LEU A 21 -1.47 2.54 -15.58
CA LEU A 21 -0.05 2.84 -15.44
C LEU A 21 0.58 2.09 -14.26
N TRP A 22 -0.10 2.02 -13.11
CA TRP A 22 0.35 1.22 -11.98
C TRP A 22 0.42 -0.27 -12.31
N ASN A 23 -0.58 -0.80 -13.02
CA ASN A 23 -0.55 -2.19 -13.46
C ASN A 23 0.60 -2.45 -14.42
N ALA A 24 0.84 -1.56 -15.39
CA ALA A 24 1.98 -1.64 -16.30
C ALA A 24 3.33 -1.64 -15.54
N PHE A 25 3.44 -0.81 -14.49
CA PHE A 25 4.63 -0.77 -13.63
C PHE A 25 4.89 -2.11 -12.93
N VAL A 26 3.85 -2.69 -12.32
CA VAL A 26 3.93 -3.99 -11.65
C VAL A 26 4.26 -5.09 -12.65
N THR A 27 3.60 -5.12 -13.82
CA THR A 27 3.87 -6.11 -14.87
C THR A 27 5.30 -6.04 -15.38
N ALA A 28 5.81 -4.84 -15.68
CA ALA A 28 7.19 -4.66 -16.13
C ALA A 28 8.20 -5.15 -15.06
N GLY A 29 7.92 -4.92 -13.78
CA GLY A 29 8.73 -5.45 -12.67
C GLY A 29 8.69 -6.96 -12.54
N MET A 30 7.53 -7.56 -12.78
CA MET A 30 7.39 -9.01 -12.79
C MET A 30 8.17 -9.68 -13.92
N GLU A 31 8.19 -9.06 -15.09
CA GLU A 31 8.91 -9.56 -16.26
C GLU A 31 10.42 -9.24 -16.21
N GLY A 32 10.89 -8.58 -15.14
CA GLY A 32 12.28 -8.15 -15.01
C GLY A 32 12.68 -7.09 -16.06
N ARG A 33 11.70 -6.41 -16.65
CA ARG A 33 11.91 -5.32 -17.62
C ARG A 33 12.17 -3.97 -16.95
N ASN A 34 12.02 -3.87 -15.64
CA ASN A 34 12.43 -2.70 -14.86
C ASN A 34 13.14 -3.10 -13.55
N ASN A 35 13.68 -2.10 -12.84
CA ASN A 35 14.36 -2.28 -11.56
C ASN A 35 13.40 -2.57 -10.40
N TYR A 36 12.09 -2.43 -10.61
CA TYR A 36 11.06 -2.65 -9.61
C TYR A 36 10.73 -4.13 -9.43
N SER A 37 11.64 -4.84 -8.80
CA SER A 37 11.48 -6.26 -8.53
C SER A 37 10.70 -6.55 -7.25
N LEU A 38 10.22 -5.55 -6.50
CA LEU A 38 9.60 -5.75 -5.19
C LEU A 38 8.38 -6.71 -5.21
N PRO A 39 7.40 -6.60 -6.14
CA PRO A 39 6.28 -7.54 -6.17
C PRO A 39 6.74 -8.98 -6.42
N ARG A 40 7.76 -9.17 -7.25
CA ARG A 40 8.36 -10.47 -7.56
C ARG A 40 9.14 -11.02 -6.36
N GLN A 41 9.95 -10.16 -5.74
CA GLN A 41 10.73 -10.47 -4.55
C GLN A 41 9.82 -10.88 -3.38
N GLU A 42 8.72 -10.15 -3.15
CA GLU A 42 7.73 -10.47 -2.12
C GLU A 42 6.99 -11.78 -2.44
N ALA A 43 6.53 -11.98 -3.68
CA ALA A 43 5.88 -13.22 -4.10
C ALA A 43 6.83 -14.43 -3.94
N SER A 44 8.08 -14.31 -4.41
CA SER A 44 9.09 -15.36 -4.28
C SER A 44 9.39 -15.71 -2.82
N LEU A 45 9.49 -14.70 -1.95
CA LEU A 45 9.69 -14.90 -0.51
C LEU A 45 8.51 -15.66 0.11
N ILE A 46 7.27 -15.26 -0.21
CA ILE A 46 6.04 -15.89 0.30
C ILE A 46 5.92 -17.35 -0.16
N GLN A 47 6.19 -17.62 -1.42
CA GLN A 47 6.04 -18.96 -2.01
C GLN A 47 7.08 -19.97 -1.55
N SER A 48 8.16 -19.52 -0.91
CA SER A 48 9.19 -20.43 -0.42
C SER A 48 8.61 -21.40 0.62
N ALA A 49 8.99 -22.67 0.53
CA ALA A 49 8.53 -23.70 1.46
C ALA A 49 8.89 -23.36 2.92
N ASN A 50 10.03 -22.69 3.14
CA ASN A 50 10.44 -22.24 4.46
C ASN A 50 9.52 -21.16 5.05
N THR A 51 9.10 -20.18 4.23
CA THR A 51 8.14 -19.15 4.64
C THR A 51 6.80 -19.77 5.00
N ILE A 52 6.27 -20.64 4.13
CA ILE A 52 4.99 -21.31 4.39
C ILE A 52 5.05 -22.17 5.66
N LYS A 53 6.14 -22.93 5.84
CA LYS A 53 6.36 -23.71 7.07
C LYS A 53 6.39 -22.80 8.30
N THR A 54 7.15 -21.70 8.26
CA THR A 54 7.26 -20.75 9.38
C THR A 54 5.92 -20.13 9.72
N LEU A 55 5.15 -19.67 8.73
CA LEU A 55 3.82 -19.11 8.95
C LEU A 55 2.82 -20.16 9.44
N SER A 56 2.93 -21.42 9.01
CA SER A 56 2.12 -22.53 9.52
C SER A 56 2.45 -22.87 10.97
N ASP A 57 3.74 -22.86 11.35
CA ASP A 57 4.18 -23.08 12.73
C ASP A 57 3.65 -21.98 13.68
N LEU A 58 3.66 -20.72 13.24
CA LEU A 58 3.17 -19.57 14.00
C LEU A 58 1.64 -19.47 14.04
N PHE A 59 0.99 -19.58 12.88
CA PHE A 59 -0.42 -19.22 12.69
C PHE A 59 -1.29 -20.39 12.22
N GLY A 60 -0.81 -21.63 12.29
CA GLY A 60 -1.53 -22.80 11.79
C GLY A 60 -2.87 -23.07 12.45
N LYS A 61 -3.16 -22.45 13.60
CA LYS A 61 -4.46 -22.49 14.29
C LYS A 61 -5.47 -21.46 13.77
N CYS A 62 -5.08 -20.53 12.90
CA CYS A 62 -5.99 -19.57 12.28
C CYS A 62 -7.01 -20.31 11.42
N SER A 63 -8.25 -19.80 11.42
CA SER A 63 -9.34 -20.33 10.60
C SER A 63 -9.86 -19.32 9.57
N VAL A 64 -9.47 -18.06 9.70
CA VAL A 64 -9.81 -16.97 8.78
C VAL A 64 -8.53 -16.27 8.38
N ILE A 65 -8.36 -16.02 7.09
CA ILE A 65 -7.37 -15.08 6.56
C ILE A 65 -8.11 -13.86 6.01
N THR A 66 -7.62 -12.68 6.33
CA THR A 66 -8.08 -11.41 5.76
C THR A 66 -6.93 -10.77 5.01
N ASP A 67 -7.14 -10.46 3.72
CA ASP A 67 -6.13 -9.83 2.87
C ASP A 67 -6.49 -8.34 2.66
N PHE A 68 -5.76 -7.46 3.34
CA PHE A 68 -6.02 -6.02 3.37
C PHE A 68 -5.42 -5.35 2.14
N GLY A 69 -6.28 -4.79 1.27
CA GLY A 69 -5.83 -4.27 -0.02
C GLY A 69 -5.40 -5.41 -0.94
N SER A 70 -6.30 -6.39 -1.12
CA SER A 70 -5.99 -7.66 -1.82
C SER A 70 -5.48 -7.49 -3.25
N GLY A 71 -5.75 -6.33 -3.87
CA GLY A 71 -5.25 -6.02 -5.20
C GLY A 71 -5.84 -6.94 -6.29
N GLY A 72 -5.03 -7.22 -7.31
CA GLY A 72 -5.47 -7.96 -8.49
C GLY A 72 -5.25 -9.47 -8.40
N ALA A 73 -5.60 -10.17 -9.48
CA ALA A 73 -5.51 -11.64 -9.57
C ALA A 73 -4.10 -12.18 -9.27
N PHE A 74 -3.05 -11.46 -9.70
CA PHE A 74 -1.66 -11.82 -9.42
C PHE A 74 -1.35 -11.77 -7.92
N ALA A 75 -1.71 -10.68 -7.23
CA ALA A 75 -1.43 -10.53 -5.80
C ALA A 75 -2.09 -11.66 -5.00
N VAL A 76 -3.33 -12.00 -5.34
CA VAL A 76 -4.03 -13.12 -4.73
C VAL A 76 -3.34 -14.45 -5.01
N LYS A 77 -3.09 -14.81 -6.28
CA LYS A 77 -2.52 -16.12 -6.64
C LYS A 77 -1.10 -16.32 -6.12
N GLU A 78 -0.29 -15.28 -6.18
CA GLU A 78 1.14 -15.40 -5.94
C GLU A 78 1.53 -15.04 -4.49
N LYS A 79 0.67 -14.31 -3.75
CA LYS A 79 0.95 -13.88 -2.38
C LYS A 79 -0.04 -14.44 -1.37
N ALA A 80 -1.34 -14.25 -1.56
CA ALA A 80 -2.33 -14.69 -0.56
C ALA A 80 -2.56 -16.22 -0.59
N MET A 81 -2.79 -16.80 -1.77
CA MET A 81 -3.15 -18.21 -1.94
C MET A 81 -2.09 -19.21 -1.46
N PRO A 82 -0.77 -18.98 -1.62
CA PRO A 82 0.24 -19.88 -1.06
C PRO A 82 0.10 -20.02 0.47
N ILE A 83 -0.22 -18.93 1.16
CA ILE A 83 -0.45 -18.92 2.61
C ILE A 83 -1.77 -19.61 2.94
N VAL A 84 -2.86 -19.28 2.24
CA VAL A 84 -4.18 -19.90 2.43
C VAL A 84 -4.12 -21.42 2.28
N LYS A 85 -3.45 -21.91 1.24
CA LYS A 85 -3.29 -23.35 0.98
C LYS A 85 -2.29 -23.99 1.95
N GLY A 86 -1.27 -23.25 2.39
CA GLY A 86 -0.21 -23.73 3.28
C GLY A 86 -0.61 -23.86 4.76
N LEU A 87 -1.59 -23.08 5.22
CA LEU A 87 -2.07 -23.15 6.61
C LEU A 87 -3.20 -24.18 6.76
N PRO A 88 -3.13 -25.13 7.72
CA PRO A 88 -3.97 -26.33 7.73
C PRO A 88 -5.42 -26.11 8.23
N ASN A 89 -5.72 -25.04 8.96
CA ASN A 89 -7.03 -24.83 9.58
C ASN A 89 -7.88 -23.72 8.93
N ILE A 90 -7.41 -23.12 7.83
CA ILE A 90 -8.14 -22.07 7.11
C ILE A 90 -9.45 -22.62 6.57
N LYS A 91 -10.54 -21.90 6.85
CA LYS A 91 -11.90 -22.17 6.38
C LYS A 91 -12.47 -21.00 5.57
N ILE A 92 -11.98 -19.79 5.82
CA ILE A 92 -12.46 -18.57 5.17
C ILE A 92 -11.27 -17.74 4.71
N TYR A 93 -11.32 -17.30 3.47
CA TYR A 93 -10.46 -16.28 2.89
C TYR A 93 -11.29 -15.03 2.60
N SER A 94 -10.92 -13.91 3.19
CA SER A 94 -11.65 -12.64 3.11
C SER A 94 -10.78 -11.56 2.45
N PRO A 95 -10.79 -11.46 1.10
CA PRO A 95 -10.14 -10.34 0.44
C PRO A 95 -10.91 -9.06 0.75
N LEU A 96 -10.18 -7.97 1.02
CA LEU A 96 -10.73 -6.67 1.33
C LEU A 96 -10.09 -5.62 0.44
N ASP A 97 -10.89 -4.81 -0.23
CA ASP A 97 -10.40 -3.75 -1.11
C ASP A 97 -11.40 -2.59 -1.25
N LEU A 98 -10.88 -1.42 -1.60
CA LEU A 98 -11.64 -0.20 -1.92
C LEU A 98 -12.22 -0.25 -3.33
N SER A 99 -11.59 -0.98 -4.26
CA SER A 99 -12.04 -1.08 -5.65
C SER A 99 -12.91 -2.32 -5.85
N LYS A 100 -14.17 -2.14 -6.26
CA LYS A 100 -15.06 -3.26 -6.63
C LYS A 100 -14.49 -4.12 -7.75
N MET A 101 -13.90 -3.49 -8.77
CA MET A 101 -13.30 -4.21 -9.90
C MET A 101 -12.15 -5.10 -9.43
N MET A 102 -11.22 -4.55 -8.64
CA MET A 102 -10.10 -5.33 -8.10
C MET A 102 -10.61 -6.45 -7.19
N LEU A 103 -11.56 -6.15 -6.32
CA LEU A 103 -12.10 -7.10 -5.37
C LEU A 103 -12.88 -8.26 -6.02
N PHE A 104 -13.93 -7.95 -6.79
CA PHE A 104 -14.88 -8.96 -7.26
C PHE A 104 -14.42 -9.61 -8.57
N ASP A 105 -13.99 -8.80 -9.54
CA ASP A 105 -13.68 -9.31 -10.89
C ASP A 105 -12.29 -9.94 -10.95
N GLN A 106 -11.38 -9.56 -10.05
CA GLN A 106 -10.02 -10.09 -10.01
C GLN A 106 -9.75 -10.95 -8.77
N ALA A 107 -9.70 -10.37 -7.57
CA ALA A 107 -9.23 -11.04 -6.36
C ALA A 107 -10.10 -12.24 -5.97
N ALA A 108 -11.41 -12.03 -5.78
CA ALA A 108 -12.34 -13.08 -5.38
C ALA A 108 -12.45 -14.18 -6.43
N LYS A 109 -12.50 -13.81 -7.72
CA LYS A 109 -12.51 -14.77 -8.83
C LYS A 109 -11.24 -15.62 -8.85
N ALA A 110 -10.06 -14.98 -8.78
CA ALA A 110 -8.78 -15.67 -8.78
C ALA A 110 -8.62 -16.63 -7.60
N ALA A 111 -9.09 -16.25 -6.41
CA ALA A 111 -9.09 -17.13 -5.24
C ALA A 111 -10.01 -18.35 -5.44
N ASN A 112 -11.24 -18.14 -5.93
CA ASN A 112 -12.17 -19.24 -6.21
C ASN A 112 -11.62 -20.21 -7.26
N ASP A 113 -11.01 -19.70 -8.33
CA ASP A 113 -10.41 -20.51 -9.39
C ASP A 113 -9.22 -21.34 -8.84
N ASP A 114 -8.36 -20.74 -8.01
CA ASP A 114 -7.18 -21.42 -7.44
C ASP A 114 -7.54 -22.45 -6.35
N LEU A 115 -8.68 -22.26 -5.67
CA LEU A 115 -9.22 -23.19 -4.66
C LEU A 115 -10.07 -24.32 -5.27
N LYS A 116 -10.36 -24.27 -6.58
CA LYS A 116 -11.18 -25.29 -7.25
C LYS A 116 -10.48 -26.66 -7.21
N GLY A 117 -11.14 -27.64 -6.60
CA GLY A 117 -10.58 -28.99 -6.43
C GLY A 117 -9.54 -29.12 -5.32
N PHE A 118 -9.35 -28.06 -4.52
CA PHE A 118 -8.56 -28.16 -3.29
C PHE A 118 -9.27 -29.07 -2.29
N SER A 119 -8.51 -29.91 -1.58
CA SER A 119 -9.07 -30.96 -0.71
C SER A 119 -9.86 -30.44 0.49
N ARG A 120 -9.65 -29.18 0.85
CA ARG A 120 -10.35 -28.48 1.93
C ARG A 120 -11.26 -27.43 1.33
N GLU A 121 -12.52 -27.43 1.75
CA GLU A 121 -13.47 -26.38 1.38
C GLU A 121 -13.10 -25.08 2.11
N ILE A 122 -12.72 -24.05 1.34
CA ILE A 122 -12.41 -22.71 1.84
C ILE A 122 -13.39 -21.74 1.20
N SER A 123 -14.16 -21.05 2.02
CA SER A 123 -15.12 -20.03 1.56
C SER A 123 -14.40 -18.72 1.24
N VAL A 124 -14.60 -18.17 0.04
CA VAL A 124 -14.13 -16.83 -0.33
C VAL A 124 -15.23 -15.81 -0.02
N GLN A 125 -14.94 -14.85 0.86
CA GLN A 125 -15.90 -13.84 1.32
C GLN A 125 -15.33 -12.43 1.13
N PRO A 126 -15.59 -11.79 -0.02
CA PRO A 126 -15.05 -10.45 -0.33
C PRO A 126 -15.70 -9.33 0.49
N TYR A 127 -14.91 -8.33 0.88
CA TYR A 127 -15.34 -7.15 1.63
C TYR A 127 -14.99 -5.86 0.87
N HIS A 128 -15.99 -5.17 0.34
CA HIS A 128 -15.83 -3.85 -0.27
C HIS A 128 -15.77 -2.79 0.83
N ALA A 129 -14.57 -2.43 1.25
CA ALA A 129 -14.33 -1.66 2.46
C ALA A 129 -13.05 -0.85 2.40
N ASP A 130 -13.01 0.20 3.23
CA ASP A 130 -11.84 1.02 3.46
C ASP A 130 -11.30 0.72 4.87
N PHE A 131 -10.18 0.00 4.93
CA PHE A 131 -9.54 -0.31 6.22
C PHE A 131 -8.99 0.95 6.92
N SER A 132 -8.71 2.03 6.19
CA SER A 132 -8.22 3.29 6.78
C SER A 132 -9.31 4.01 7.60
N THR A 133 -10.57 3.91 7.16
CA THR A 133 -11.75 4.42 7.88
C THR A 133 -12.44 3.34 8.73
N MET A 134 -12.04 2.07 8.56
CA MET A 134 -12.62 0.88 9.19
C MET A 134 -14.10 0.65 8.83
N ARG A 135 -14.50 1.04 7.60
CA ARG A 135 -15.91 1.08 7.17
C ARG A 135 -16.14 0.34 5.87
N MET A 136 -17.28 -0.32 5.76
CA MET A 136 -17.81 -0.85 4.50
C MET A 136 -18.14 0.31 3.56
N GLN A 137 -17.73 0.22 2.30
CA GLN A 137 -18.01 1.27 1.32
C GLN A 137 -19.47 1.29 0.88
N ASP A 138 -20.12 0.13 0.82
CA ASP A 138 -21.52 0.03 0.36
C ASP A 138 -22.54 0.45 1.42
N SER A 139 -22.24 0.28 2.71
CA SER A 139 -23.20 0.57 3.80
C SER A 139 -22.75 1.61 4.82
N GLY A 140 -21.46 1.94 4.89
CA GLY A 140 -20.91 2.78 5.96
C GLY A 140 -20.85 2.08 7.33
N ASP A 141 -21.18 0.79 7.41
CA ASP A 141 -21.08 0.04 8.66
C ASP A 141 -19.63 -0.25 9.03
N PRO A 142 -19.32 -0.48 10.31
CA PRO A 142 -18.01 -0.98 10.71
C PRO A 142 -17.69 -2.31 10.02
N ILE A 143 -16.43 -2.52 9.64
CA ILE A 143 -15.98 -3.82 9.10
C ILE A 143 -16.16 -4.91 10.16
N ARG A 144 -16.89 -5.97 9.80
CA ARG A 144 -17.11 -7.17 10.63
C ARG A 144 -16.66 -8.41 9.85
N LEU A 145 -15.46 -8.87 10.16
CA LEU A 145 -14.88 -10.09 9.63
C LEU A 145 -15.64 -11.33 10.12
N PRO A 146 -15.66 -12.42 9.33
CA PRO A 146 -16.48 -13.56 9.63
C PRO A 146 -15.92 -14.38 10.80
N GLY A 147 -16.76 -15.31 11.28
CA GLY A 147 -16.47 -16.17 12.41
C GLY A 147 -16.92 -15.59 13.76
N ASN A 148 -17.03 -16.45 14.77
CA ASN A 148 -17.39 -16.06 16.13
C ASN A 148 -16.17 -15.50 16.90
N GLN A 149 -16.33 -15.20 18.19
CA GLN A 149 -15.24 -14.69 19.03
C GLN A 149 -14.10 -15.69 19.24
N SER A 150 -14.34 -16.99 19.08
CA SER A 150 -13.31 -18.04 19.19
C SER A 150 -12.49 -18.24 17.91
N CYS A 151 -12.87 -17.60 16.80
CA CYS A 151 -12.15 -17.71 15.54
C CYS A 151 -10.84 -16.92 15.59
N ARG A 152 -9.72 -17.62 15.35
CA ARG A 152 -8.41 -17.02 15.15
C ARG A 152 -8.29 -16.50 13.71
N ARG A 153 -7.81 -15.26 13.58
CA ARG A 153 -7.70 -14.56 12.30
C ARG A 153 -6.27 -14.16 12.02
N LEU A 154 -5.85 -14.29 10.76
CA LEU A 154 -4.57 -13.82 10.25
C LEU A 154 -4.81 -12.71 9.22
N GLY A 155 -4.31 -11.50 9.49
CA GLY A 155 -4.26 -10.42 8.51
C GLY A 155 -3.03 -10.56 7.61
N LEU A 156 -3.20 -10.28 6.32
CA LEU A 156 -2.13 -10.12 5.35
C LEU A 156 -2.13 -8.67 4.88
N PHE A 157 -0.99 -7.99 4.96
CA PHE A 157 -0.85 -6.60 4.50
C PHE A 157 0.45 -6.48 3.71
N PHE A 158 0.35 -6.71 2.40
CA PHE A 158 1.48 -6.85 1.50
C PHE A 158 1.66 -5.63 0.59
N GLY A 159 2.69 -5.67 -0.25
CA GLY A 159 2.98 -4.65 -1.25
C GLY A 159 3.64 -3.39 -0.67
N SER A 160 4.17 -3.46 0.55
CA SER A 160 4.67 -2.29 1.27
C SER A 160 3.63 -1.19 1.46
N THR A 161 2.33 -1.51 1.50
CA THR A 161 1.26 -0.50 1.57
C THR A 161 1.34 0.39 2.81
N VAL A 162 1.88 -0.14 3.92
CA VAL A 162 2.18 0.63 5.15
C VAL A 162 3.11 1.84 4.91
N THR A 163 3.85 1.84 3.79
CA THR A 163 4.82 2.87 3.41
C THR A 163 4.21 4.05 2.63
N ASN A 164 2.88 4.07 2.43
CA ASN A 164 2.21 5.10 1.63
C ASN A 164 1.70 6.30 2.46
N GLN A 165 2.36 6.65 3.55
CA GLN A 165 1.93 7.79 4.39
C GLN A 165 2.26 9.15 3.77
N GLU A 166 1.42 10.14 4.01
CA GLU A 166 1.69 11.53 3.62
C GLU A 166 2.80 12.13 4.50
N MET A 167 3.75 12.81 3.87
CA MET A 167 4.92 13.46 4.46
C MET A 167 5.49 14.40 3.40
N ASP A 168 5.63 15.69 3.74
CA ASP A 168 6.32 16.66 2.89
C ASP A 168 7.84 16.53 3.04
N ILE A 169 8.59 17.04 2.05
CA ILE A 169 10.06 17.08 2.09
C ILE A 169 10.51 17.88 3.32
N GLY A 170 11.39 17.30 4.14
CA GLY A 170 11.91 17.90 5.36
C GLY A 170 10.93 17.97 6.52
N ALA A 171 9.73 17.39 6.38
CA ALA A 171 8.76 17.29 7.48
C ALA A 171 9.19 16.25 8.52
N GLU A 172 8.48 16.21 9.65
CA GLU A 172 8.67 15.15 10.63
C GLU A 172 8.16 13.81 10.08
N PHE A 173 8.84 12.72 10.43
CA PHE A 173 8.39 11.37 10.11
C PHE A 173 6.99 11.11 10.68
N PRO A 174 6.01 10.64 9.88
CA PRO A 174 4.60 10.48 10.30
C PRO A 174 4.41 9.24 11.18
N ARG A 175 5.09 9.21 12.34
CA ARG A 175 5.13 8.08 13.26
C ARG A 175 3.73 7.71 13.74
N GLY A 176 2.96 8.72 14.17
CA GLY A 176 1.65 8.54 14.77
C GLY A 176 0.64 7.93 13.80
N GLU A 177 0.69 8.38 12.53
CA GLU A 177 -0.17 7.92 11.44
C GLU A 177 0.12 6.45 11.11
N ILE A 178 1.41 6.06 10.97
CA ILE A 178 1.81 4.67 10.71
C ILE A 178 1.36 3.76 11.87
N VAL A 179 1.65 4.16 13.11
CA VAL A 179 1.27 3.39 14.30
C VAL A 179 -0.25 3.25 14.38
N ALA A 180 -0.99 4.33 14.12
CA ALA A 180 -2.45 4.31 14.12
C ALA A 180 -3.02 3.39 13.02
N GLU A 181 -2.45 3.39 11.81
CA GLU A 181 -2.89 2.51 10.73
C GLU A 181 -2.67 1.03 11.08
N ILE A 182 -1.46 0.66 11.54
CA ILE A 182 -1.17 -0.71 11.96
C ILE A 182 -2.12 -1.13 13.11
N ALA A 183 -2.38 -0.23 14.07
CA ALA A 183 -3.31 -0.49 15.15
C ALA A 183 -4.76 -0.71 14.67
N LYS A 184 -5.21 0.02 13.64
CA LYS A 184 -6.53 -0.18 13.01
C LYS A 184 -6.67 -1.56 12.39
N LEU A 185 -5.62 -2.09 11.74
CA LEU A 185 -5.63 -3.46 11.19
C LEU A 185 -5.87 -4.49 12.31
N GLY A 186 -5.21 -4.31 13.47
CA GLY A 186 -5.45 -5.12 14.66
C GLY A 186 -6.88 -5.01 15.19
N ASP A 187 -7.42 -3.78 15.27
CA ASP A 187 -8.80 -3.54 15.68
C ASP A 187 -9.79 -4.23 14.71
N ILE A 188 -9.56 -4.22 13.40
CA ILE A 188 -10.41 -4.92 12.40
C ILE A 188 -10.34 -6.45 12.61
N LEU A 189 -9.13 -7.01 12.81
CA LEU A 189 -8.96 -8.44 13.10
C LEU A 189 -9.70 -8.88 14.38
N ASN A 190 -9.86 -7.96 15.33
CA ASN A 190 -10.64 -8.15 16.56
C ASN A 190 -12.11 -7.72 16.45
N ASN A 191 -12.62 -7.47 15.23
CA ASN A 191 -13.98 -6.99 15.00
C ASN A 191 -14.34 -5.77 15.86
N GLY A 192 -13.42 -4.81 15.98
CA GLY A 192 -13.61 -3.56 16.71
C GLY A 192 -13.86 -3.69 18.22
N SER A 193 -13.66 -4.87 18.81
CA SER A 193 -13.73 -5.04 20.27
C SER A 193 -12.52 -4.36 20.90
N ARG A 194 -12.72 -3.15 21.44
CA ARG A 194 -11.69 -2.43 22.23
C ARG A 194 -11.72 -2.79 23.72
N THR A 195 -12.78 -3.44 24.19
CA THR A 195 -13.11 -3.58 25.61
C THR A 195 -13.04 -5.02 26.14
N GLY A 196 -12.85 -6.00 25.26
CA GLY A 196 -12.43 -7.35 25.67
C GLY A 196 -10.93 -7.51 25.45
N PRO A 197 -10.19 -8.25 26.30
CA PRO A 197 -8.80 -8.59 26.01
C PRO A 197 -8.76 -9.21 24.61
N LEU A 198 -7.88 -8.69 23.74
CA LEU A 198 -7.60 -9.29 22.45
C LEU A 198 -7.33 -10.78 22.72
N GLN A 199 -8.19 -11.65 22.20
CA GLN A 199 -7.97 -13.08 22.41
C GLN A 199 -6.62 -13.40 21.77
N ALA A 200 -5.70 -13.98 22.56
CA ALA A 200 -4.25 -14.18 22.41
C ALA A 200 -3.70 -14.80 21.11
N GLN A 201 -4.37 -14.65 19.97
CA GLN A 201 -4.38 -15.66 18.93
C GLN A 201 -4.61 -15.09 17.52
N HIS A 202 -4.76 -13.77 17.37
CA HIS A 202 -4.77 -13.10 16.07
C HIS A 202 -3.34 -12.77 15.62
N GLY A 203 -3.09 -12.87 14.33
CA GLY A 203 -1.81 -12.52 13.72
C GLY A 203 -1.98 -11.49 12.60
N LEU A 204 -0.90 -10.77 12.30
CA LEU A 204 -0.78 -9.91 11.13
C LEU A 204 0.59 -10.19 10.48
N VAL A 205 0.63 -10.30 9.15
CA VAL A 205 1.88 -10.36 8.39
C VAL A 205 1.98 -9.11 7.54
N ILE A 206 3.00 -8.29 7.79
CA ILE A 206 3.27 -7.08 7.01
C ILE A 206 4.44 -7.35 6.07
N GLY A 207 4.24 -7.13 4.77
CA GLY A 207 5.32 -7.07 3.79
C GLY A 207 5.81 -5.64 3.63
N TYR A 208 7.12 -5.42 3.71
CA TYR A 208 7.73 -4.11 3.54
C TYR A 208 9.12 -4.20 2.92
N ASP A 209 9.54 -3.12 2.27
CA ASP A 209 10.88 -2.99 1.70
C ASP A 209 11.86 -2.41 2.73
N SER A 210 12.96 -3.12 2.96
CA SER A 210 14.03 -2.74 3.88
C SER A 210 15.28 -2.23 3.17
N ASN A 211 15.19 -1.82 1.90
CA ASN A 211 16.31 -1.24 1.17
C ASN A 211 16.68 0.14 1.73
N LEU A 212 17.76 0.21 2.51
CA LEU A 212 18.29 1.44 3.11
C LEU A 212 19.48 2.02 2.33
N ASP A 213 19.73 1.60 1.09
CA ASP A 213 20.64 2.30 0.19
C ASP A 213 19.85 3.38 -0.58
N PRO A 214 20.12 4.68 -0.40
CA PRO A 214 19.42 5.76 -1.10
C PRO A 214 19.43 5.61 -2.62
N GLN A 215 20.56 5.19 -3.18
CA GLN A 215 20.72 5.08 -4.62
C GLN A 215 19.85 3.93 -5.14
N SER A 216 20.01 2.73 -4.59
CA SER A 216 19.18 1.58 -4.96
C SER A 216 17.69 1.81 -4.71
N ALA A 217 17.32 2.46 -3.60
CA ALA A 217 15.93 2.77 -3.29
C ALA A 217 15.29 3.74 -4.29
N SER A 218 16.07 4.68 -4.85
CA SER A 218 15.59 5.61 -5.88
C SER A 218 15.48 4.97 -7.26
N THR A 219 16.43 4.10 -7.63
CA THR A 219 16.53 3.56 -9.01
C THR A 219 15.42 2.59 -9.39
N ILE A 220 14.71 2.01 -8.41
CA ILE A 220 13.50 1.21 -8.67
C ILE A 220 12.36 2.03 -9.28
N TYR A 221 12.43 3.35 -9.14
CA TYR A 221 11.46 4.31 -9.64
C TYR A 221 11.97 5.08 -10.87
N ASP A 222 13.11 4.69 -11.44
CA ASP A 222 13.53 5.18 -12.75
C ASP A 222 12.68 4.53 -13.85
N ASP A 223 12.47 5.28 -14.94
CA ASP A 223 11.97 4.70 -16.18
C ASP A 223 13.00 3.69 -16.71
N VAL A 224 12.54 2.55 -17.24
CA VAL A 224 13.45 1.51 -17.75
C VAL A 224 13.21 1.26 -19.23
N GLY A 225 14.28 1.49 -20.01
CA GLY A 225 14.21 1.44 -21.47
C GLY A 225 13.24 2.48 -22.02
N ASP A 226 12.36 2.04 -22.92
CA ASP A 226 11.35 2.90 -23.54
C ASP A 226 10.06 3.02 -22.71
N VAL A 227 9.95 2.30 -21.58
CA VAL A 227 8.73 2.26 -20.77
C VAL A 227 8.78 3.37 -19.73
N LYS A 228 8.19 4.51 -20.06
CA LYS A 228 8.01 5.65 -19.13
C LYS A 228 6.75 5.45 -18.31
N ILE A 229 6.89 5.23 -17.01
CA ILE A 229 5.74 4.89 -16.15
C ILE A 229 5.58 5.88 -15.02
N TRP A 230 6.66 6.18 -14.28
CA TRP A 230 6.54 7.01 -13.08
C TRP A 230 6.24 8.46 -13.40
N ALA A 231 6.93 9.03 -14.40
CA ALA A 231 6.67 10.39 -14.79
C ALA A 231 5.20 10.60 -15.20
N PRO A 232 4.62 9.85 -16.15
CA PRO A 232 3.19 9.95 -16.47
C PRO A 232 2.25 9.61 -15.29
N LEU A 233 2.61 8.63 -14.46
CA LEU A 233 1.79 8.24 -13.31
C LEU A 233 1.64 9.42 -12.32
N ILE A 234 2.75 10.10 -12.02
CA ILE A 234 2.84 11.19 -11.04
C ILE A 234 2.35 12.51 -11.62
N THR A 235 2.81 12.93 -12.80
CA THR A 235 2.35 14.19 -13.41
C THR A 235 0.91 14.11 -13.89
N GLY A 236 0.42 12.92 -14.22
CA GLY A 236 -0.97 12.72 -14.63
C GLY A 236 -2.00 13.14 -13.57
N VAL A 237 -1.62 13.19 -12.28
CA VAL A 237 -2.46 13.77 -11.21
C VAL A 237 -2.83 15.24 -11.51
N MET A 238 -1.97 15.98 -12.22
CA MET A 238 -2.29 17.36 -12.63
C MET A 238 -3.43 17.39 -13.64
N PHE A 239 -3.54 16.43 -14.54
CA PHE A 239 -4.68 16.31 -15.45
C PHE A 239 -5.97 15.97 -14.71
N ASP A 240 -5.87 15.11 -13.69
CA ASP A 240 -7.00 14.83 -12.82
C ASP A 240 -7.45 16.12 -12.09
N ILE A 241 -6.50 16.92 -11.59
CA ILE A 241 -6.80 18.21 -10.93
C ILE A 241 -7.48 19.16 -11.91
N LYS A 242 -7.00 19.22 -13.17
CA LYS A 242 -7.65 20.00 -14.22
C LYS A 242 -9.09 19.56 -14.45
N ASN A 243 -9.35 18.27 -14.51
CA ASN A 243 -10.69 17.74 -14.71
C ASN A 243 -11.63 18.12 -13.56
N VAL A 244 -11.12 18.17 -12.33
CA VAL A 244 -11.88 18.64 -11.15
C VAL A 244 -12.04 20.17 -11.14
N LEU A 245 -11.05 20.90 -11.65
CA LEU A 245 -11.11 22.36 -11.81
C LEU A 245 -12.15 22.80 -12.86
N ASP A 246 -12.29 22.05 -13.95
CA ASP A 246 -13.17 22.35 -15.09
C ASP A 246 -14.41 21.42 -15.16
N PRO A 247 -15.29 21.34 -14.13
CA PRO A 247 -16.45 20.46 -14.19
C PRO A 247 -17.52 20.95 -15.20
N GLN A 248 -17.36 22.15 -15.78
CA GLN A 248 -18.25 22.67 -16.80
C GLN A 248 -17.50 23.07 -18.09
N PRO A 249 -17.82 22.46 -19.24
CA PRO A 249 -17.18 22.78 -20.53
C PRO A 249 -17.45 24.21 -21.06
N PHE A 250 -18.18 25.05 -20.31
CA PHE A 250 -18.67 26.36 -20.78
C PHE A 250 -18.09 27.58 -20.03
N LYS A 251 -17.18 27.43 -19.07
CA LYS A 251 -16.45 28.56 -18.45
C LYS A 251 -14.94 28.43 -18.65
N LYS A 252 -14.47 28.87 -19.82
CA LYS A 252 -13.06 28.87 -20.27
C LYS A 252 -12.03 29.63 -19.39
N ASN A 253 -12.34 30.03 -18.16
CA ASN A 253 -11.53 30.97 -17.38
C ASN A 253 -11.23 30.51 -15.95
N ASN A 254 -10.97 29.22 -15.71
CA ASN A 254 -10.48 28.72 -14.41
C ASN A 254 -8.98 28.94 -14.23
N GLY A 255 -8.51 30.16 -14.54
CA GLY A 255 -7.19 30.72 -14.24
C GLY A 255 -6.02 29.81 -14.54
N GLY A 256 -5.28 30.05 -15.63
CA GLY A 256 -3.86 29.68 -15.78
C GLY A 256 -3.38 28.23 -15.61
N PHE A 257 -4.16 27.30 -15.06
CA PHE A 257 -3.70 25.97 -14.68
C PHE A 257 -3.38 25.13 -15.91
N ASP A 258 -2.09 24.88 -16.09
CA ASP A 258 -1.56 24.10 -17.17
C ASP A 258 -1.07 22.74 -16.63
N PRO A 259 -1.82 21.64 -16.82
CA PRO A 259 -1.41 20.32 -16.34
C PRO A 259 -0.15 19.79 -17.06
N GLN A 260 0.24 20.39 -18.18
CA GLN A 260 1.48 20.08 -18.90
C GLN A 260 2.68 20.89 -18.39
N GLY A 261 2.45 21.92 -17.57
CA GLY A 261 3.51 22.75 -16.99
C GLY A 261 4.12 22.15 -15.72
N TRP A 262 4.22 20.82 -15.65
CA TRP A 262 4.72 20.09 -14.50
C TRP A 262 5.57 18.91 -14.95
N HIS A 263 6.69 18.67 -14.27
CA HIS A 263 7.51 17.49 -14.44
C HIS A 263 7.63 16.68 -13.14
N HIS A 264 8.03 15.42 -13.29
CA HIS A 264 8.28 14.51 -12.16
C HIS A 264 9.73 14.64 -11.70
N GLU A 265 9.92 14.75 -10.38
CA GLU A 265 11.21 14.60 -9.73
C GLU A 265 11.12 13.61 -8.56
N LYS A 266 12.26 13.04 -8.20
CA LYS A 266 12.42 12.22 -7.00
C LYS A 266 13.31 12.93 -6.01
N VAL A 267 12.90 12.95 -4.75
CA VAL A 267 13.73 13.42 -3.64
C VAL A 267 13.89 12.26 -2.66
N VAL A 268 15.13 11.97 -2.28
CA VAL A 268 15.43 10.90 -1.31
C VAL A 268 15.84 11.54 0.00
N GLU A 269 15.12 11.24 1.07
CA GLU A 269 15.48 11.66 2.43
C GLU A 269 15.78 10.44 3.30
N GLN A 270 16.76 10.60 4.19
CA GLN A 270 17.11 9.60 5.18
C GLN A 270 16.63 10.07 6.55
N GLY A 271 15.99 9.17 7.30
CA GLY A 271 15.66 9.41 8.69
C GLY A 271 16.91 9.51 9.58
N PRO A 272 16.73 9.84 10.87
CA PRO A 272 17.83 9.85 11.81
C PRO A 272 18.48 8.45 11.93
N PRO A 273 19.73 8.38 12.44
CA PRO A 273 20.38 7.09 12.72
C PRO A 273 19.52 6.23 13.65
N LEU A 274 19.50 4.91 13.39
CA LEU A 274 18.77 3.96 14.21
C LEU A 274 19.22 3.97 15.68
N TYR A 275 20.52 4.16 15.88
CA TYR A 275 21.17 4.18 17.19
C TYR A 275 21.77 5.58 17.38
N PRO A 276 21.19 6.44 18.25
CA PRO A 276 21.65 7.82 18.45
C PRO A 276 23.14 7.92 18.83
N GLU A 277 23.67 6.90 19.51
CA GLU A 277 25.07 6.80 19.90
C GLU A 277 26.03 6.40 18.77
N LYS A 278 25.50 6.06 17.58
CA LYS A 278 26.24 5.72 16.35
C LYS A 278 25.73 6.58 15.20
N PRO A 279 26.19 7.83 15.06
CA PRO A 279 25.68 8.75 14.04
C PRO A 279 25.92 8.26 12.60
N ASP A 280 26.97 7.46 12.38
CA ASP A 280 27.27 6.83 11.08
C ASP A 280 26.56 5.47 10.89
N GLY A 281 25.65 5.11 11.80
CA GLY A 281 24.83 3.91 11.72
C GLY A 281 23.78 3.99 10.60
N PRO A 282 23.10 2.87 10.30
CA PRO A 282 22.02 2.87 9.32
C PRO A 282 20.88 3.80 9.77
N PRO A 283 20.21 4.49 8.83
CA PRO A 283 19.06 5.32 9.17
C PRO A 283 17.88 4.44 9.61
N GLN A 284 16.98 5.01 10.41
CA GLN A 284 15.71 4.36 10.81
C GLN A 284 14.83 4.03 9.60
N PHE A 285 14.82 4.93 8.62
CA PHE A 285 14.07 4.80 7.39
C PHE A 285 14.75 5.57 6.25
N ILE A 286 14.36 5.26 5.03
CA ILE A 286 14.55 6.11 3.85
C ILE A 286 13.18 6.39 3.26
N VAL A 287 12.97 7.55 2.68
CA VAL A 287 11.77 7.86 1.89
C VAL A 287 12.19 8.34 0.51
N VAL A 288 11.54 7.78 -0.52
CA VAL A 288 11.59 8.35 -1.87
C VAL A 288 10.29 9.13 -2.09
N HIS A 289 10.39 10.45 -2.09
CA HIS A 289 9.30 11.34 -2.43
C HIS A 289 9.15 11.40 -3.94
N GLN A 290 7.99 11.02 -4.44
CA GLN A 290 7.57 11.21 -5.83
C GLN A 290 6.92 12.58 -5.93
N CYS A 291 7.62 13.53 -6.55
CA CYS A 291 7.23 14.93 -6.57
C CYS A 291 6.76 15.35 -7.96
N VAL A 292 5.82 16.30 -8.00
CA VAL A 292 5.61 17.16 -9.18
C VAL A 292 6.25 18.50 -8.92
N VAL A 293 6.87 19.07 -9.94
CA VAL A 293 7.56 20.36 -9.89
C VAL A 293 7.00 21.25 -11.00
N ALA A 294 6.64 22.49 -10.65
CA ALA A 294 6.10 23.43 -11.61
C ALA A 294 7.21 23.95 -12.56
N ASP A 295 6.99 23.84 -13.87
CA ASP A 295 7.93 24.34 -14.91
C ASP A 295 7.88 25.85 -15.10
N LYS A 296 6.84 26.49 -14.57
CA LYS A 296 6.56 27.92 -14.68
C LYS A 296 5.60 28.32 -13.56
N ASP A 297 5.49 29.62 -13.31
CA ASP A 297 4.46 30.16 -12.42
C ASP A 297 3.05 29.70 -12.86
N GLN A 298 2.25 29.19 -11.92
CA GLN A 298 0.87 28.77 -12.11
C GLN A 298 -0.04 29.60 -11.19
N ASP A 299 -1.02 30.31 -11.76
CA ASP A 299 -2.02 31.07 -11.01
C ASP A 299 -3.41 30.60 -11.38
N PHE A 300 -4.07 29.92 -10.44
CA PHE A 300 -5.35 29.26 -10.67
C PHE A 300 -6.27 29.31 -9.45
N LYS A 301 -7.52 28.91 -9.64
CA LYS A 301 -8.54 28.91 -8.59
C LYS A 301 -9.26 27.57 -8.53
N LEU A 302 -9.27 26.93 -7.36
CA LEU A 302 -10.12 25.78 -7.07
C LEU A 302 -11.44 26.26 -6.46
N VAL A 303 -12.55 25.73 -6.97
CA VAL A 303 -13.87 25.88 -6.34
C VAL A 303 -14.15 24.57 -5.61
N SER A 304 -14.30 24.63 -4.29
CA SER A 304 -14.68 23.45 -3.50
C SER A 304 -16.09 22.97 -3.86
N GLU A 305 -16.44 21.76 -3.42
CA GLU A 305 -17.80 21.20 -3.57
C GLU A 305 -18.89 22.10 -2.94
N HIS A 306 -18.52 22.95 -1.97
CA HIS A 306 -19.41 23.92 -1.33
C HIS A 306 -19.38 25.31 -1.98
N GLY A 307 -18.68 25.48 -3.12
CA GLY A 307 -18.59 26.74 -3.84
C GLY A 307 -17.53 27.72 -3.31
N GLU A 308 -16.76 27.36 -2.28
CA GLU A 308 -15.65 28.19 -1.80
C GLU A 308 -14.55 28.28 -2.85
N ILE A 309 -14.14 29.50 -3.20
CA ILE A 309 -13.07 29.74 -4.18
C ILE A 309 -11.75 29.93 -3.42
N ARG A 310 -10.78 29.06 -3.67
CA ARG A 310 -9.40 29.19 -3.20
C ARG A 310 -8.49 29.51 -4.37
N ARG A 311 -7.68 30.56 -4.24
CA ARG A 311 -6.65 30.93 -5.22
C ARG A 311 -5.33 30.27 -4.85
N PHE A 312 -4.62 29.78 -5.85
CA PHE A 312 -3.28 29.20 -5.75
C PHE A 312 -2.35 30.00 -6.63
N ASP A 313 -1.23 30.43 -6.06
CA ASP A 313 -0.10 31.03 -6.77
C ASP A 313 1.11 30.14 -6.48
N ILE A 314 1.44 29.31 -7.46
CA ILE A 314 2.54 28.35 -7.39
C ILE A 314 3.70 28.90 -8.22
N LYS A 315 4.89 28.95 -7.64
CA LYS A 315 6.08 29.46 -8.33
C LYS A 315 6.78 28.38 -9.14
N GLU A 316 7.44 28.80 -10.22
CA GLU A 316 8.40 27.97 -10.94
C GLU A 316 9.38 27.29 -9.95
N GLY A 317 9.60 25.99 -10.13
CA GLY A 317 10.46 25.18 -9.28
C GLY A 317 9.84 24.74 -7.95
N GLN A 318 8.63 25.19 -7.61
CA GLN A 318 7.94 24.73 -6.40
C GLN A 318 7.54 23.26 -6.54
N LYS A 319 7.85 22.47 -5.51
CA LYS A 319 7.65 21.01 -5.49
C LYS A 319 6.49 20.62 -4.60
N PHE A 320 5.76 19.58 -5.01
CA PHE A 320 4.68 18.98 -4.23
C PHE A 320 4.87 17.47 -4.19
N VAL A 321 4.80 16.88 -3.00
CA VAL A 321 4.86 15.43 -2.84
C VAL A 321 3.52 14.82 -3.23
N ILE A 322 3.53 13.94 -4.23
CA ILE A 322 2.35 13.18 -4.66
C ILE A 322 2.26 11.84 -3.94
N LYS A 323 3.41 11.19 -3.74
CA LYS A 323 3.50 9.87 -3.10
C LYS A 323 4.82 9.72 -2.36
N ASN A 324 4.77 9.10 -1.19
CA ASN A 324 5.94 8.65 -0.46
C ASN A 324 6.12 7.16 -0.59
N ASN A 325 7.38 6.74 -0.64
CA ASN A 325 7.75 5.34 -0.60
C ASN A 325 8.77 5.11 0.50
N PHE A 326 8.28 4.92 1.74
CA PHE A 326 9.15 4.59 2.85
C PHE A 326 9.81 3.22 2.68
N LYS A 327 11.04 3.12 3.18
CA LYS A 327 11.85 1.93 3.36
C LYS A 327 12.24 1.90 4.82
N PHE A 328 12.07 0.77 5.49
CA PHE A 328 12.24 0.72 6.94
C PHE A 328 13.43 -0.17 7.34
N HIS A 329 14.21 0.31 8.31
CA HIS A 329 15.07 -0.59 9.04
C HIS A 329 14.20 -1.59 9.82
N PRO A 330 14.53 -2.90 9.83
CA PRO A 330 13.70 -3.91 10.51
C PRO A 330 13.43 -3.59 11.98
N ASP A 331 14.46 -3.20 12.73
CA ASP A 331 14.31 -2.85 14.15
C ASP A 331 13.39 -1.64 14.38
N PHE A 332 13.42 -0.66 13.46
CA PHE A 332 12.55 0.51 13.54
C PHE A 332 11.10 0.15 13.27
N LEU A 333 10.81 -0.63 12.22
CA LEU A 333 9.45 -1.11 11.98
C LEU A 333 8.94 -1.94 13.17
N ARG A 334 9.76 -2.81 13.74
CA ARG A 334 9.40 -3.57 14.96
C ARG A 334 9.09 -2.67 16.15
N GLN A 335 9.70 -1.48 16.25
CA GLN A 335 9.32 -0.51 17.27
C GLN A 335 7.92 0.06 16.99
N LEU A 336 7.65 0.47 15.75
CA LEU A 336 6.34 0.97 15.32
C LEU A 336 5.22 -0.06 15.56
N THR A 337 5.48 -1.35 15.28
CA THR A 337 4.47 -2.40 15.51
C THR A 337 4.21 -2.65 17.00
N ARG A 338 5.22 -2.53 17.87
CA ARG A 338 5.02 -2.57 19.34
C ARG A 338 4.15 -1.42 19.82
N GLU A 339 4.40 -0.21 19.33
CA GLU A 339 3.57 0.96 19.64
C GLU A 339 2.14 0.77 19.14
N ALA A 340 1.96 0.05 18.04
CA ALA A 340 0.65 -0.36 17.52
C ALA A 340 0.01 -1.54 18.28
N ARG A 341 0.58 -1.96 19.42
CA ARG A 341 0.13 -3.08 20.29
C ARG A 341 0.27 -4.46 19.65
N PHE A 342 1.28 -4.64 18.81
CA PHE A 342 1.70 -5.95 18.31
C PHE A 342 3.04 -6.39 18.90
N ASN A 343 3.17 -7.67 19.17
CA ASN A 343 4.43 -8.32 19.49
C ASN A 343 5.10 -8.77 18.18
N PRO A 344 6.18 -8.11 17.73
CA PRO A 344 6.86 -8.54 16.52
C PRO A 344 7.63 -9.83 16.73
N LEU A 345 7.37 -10.82 15.86
CA LEU A 345 8.09 -12.09 15.82
C LEU A 345 9.37 -11.97 14.98
N ASN A 346 10.07 -13.09 14.77
CA ASN A 346 11.25 -13.11 13.91
C ASN A 346 10.86 -12.79 12.45
N PRO A 347 11.53 -11.83 11.79
CA PRO A 347 11.24 -11.49 10.41
C PRO A 347 11.63 -12.66 9.49
N ILE A 348 10.82 -12.85 8.44
CA ILE A 348 11.11 -13.82 7.37
C ILE A 348 11.72 -13.04 6.22
N ARG A 349 12.92 -13.44 5.80
CA ARG A 349 13.73 -12.78 4.76
C ARG A 349 14.46 -13.81 3.92
N GLN A 350 14.85 -13.41 2.72
CA GLN A 350 15.71 -14.19 1.84
C GLN A 350 16.99 -13.39 1.56
N GLU A 351 18.12 -14.09 1.41
CA GLU A 351 19.39 -13.44 1.10
C GLU A 351 19.31 -12.69 -0.23
N GLY A 352 19.85 -11.46 -0.28
CA GLY A 352 19.79 -10.59 -1.45
C GLY A 352 18.40 -10.02 -1.78
N ASN A 353 17.39 -10.28 -0.96
CA ASN A 353 16.03 -9.78 -1.12
C ASN A 353 15.78 -8.66 -0.09
N SER A 354 15.39 -7.47 -0.57
CA SER A 354 15.10 -6.34 0.32
C SER A 354 13.69 -6.39 0.91
N MET A 355 12.81 -7.23 0.37
CA MET A 355 11.50 -7.48 0.96
C MET A 355 11.61 -8.35 2.20
N ILE A 356 10.93 -7.93 3.26
CA ILE A 356 10.80 -8.66 4.50
C ILE A 356 9.32 -8.88 4.79
N LEU A 357 8.98 -10.08 5.24
CA LEU A 357 7.70 -10.32 5.91
C LEU A 357 7.94 -10.22 7.41
N GLN A 358 7.20 -9.35 8.09
CA GLN A 358 7.20 -9.22 9.53
C GLN A 358 5.94 -9.87 10.10
N PRO A 359 6.02 -11.10 10.64
CA PRO A 359 4.92 -11.69 11.40
C PRO A 359 4.77 -10.95 12.74
N LEU A 360 3.52 -10.70 13.10
CA LEU A 360 3.12 -9.97 14.29
C LEU A 360 2.03 -10.76 15.00
N GLU A 361 2.13 -10.85 16.32
CA GLU A 361 1.04 -11.31 17.18
C GLU A 361 0.44 -10.12 17.90
N VAL A 362 -0.84 -10.16 18.22
CA VAL A 362 -1.44 -9.11 19.03
C VAL A 362 -0.89 -9.18 20.46
N SER A 363 -0.39 -8.06 21.00
CA SER A 363 0.13 -7.98 22.39
C SER A 363 -1.01 -7.93 23.41
N HIS A 364 -0.75 -8.51 24.59
CA HIS A 364 -1.64 -8.47 25.75
C HIS A 364 -1.46 -7.23 26.60
#